data_AF-H8XP09-F1
#
_entry.id   AF-H8XP09-F1
#
_cell.length_a   1.000
_cell.length_b   1.000
_cell.length_c   1.000
_cell.angle_alpha   90.00
_cell.angle_beta   90.00
_cell.angle_gamma   90.00
#
_symmetry.space_group_name_H-M   'P 1'
#
loop_
_entity.id
_entity.type
_entity.pdbx_description
1 polymer ?
#
loop_
_entity_poly.entity_id
_entity_poly.type
_entity_poly.pdbx_seq_one_letter_code
_entity_poly.pdbx_strand_id
1 'polypeptide(L)'
;MRKAYYKLLLLLFFQLNFAQNLDFEIEKISKQIEVNKKIEIDYIKILDSVVNLSNITNLKKINSTLYKSTLIEKLENNSNSVALTSFYLLCELNISDGKKILLDNLNNQTPIEFNFDDFYITKLGDAYIPILIAKLRKSNSENLTEFVEYIEKLILHDVNSNSCYKNGLIKELEENIDNYELIRKIATEKKFPESLIKLAKYQNKNDLSIILSYFENEDTETYGLLAIQKFPDSSLYNLVVKVFKKEWKDKYYNYPKWRIIFKTLTFFPDEKETFDLFDKTIKVKNKFRKETLSRNLYIAIIKNPNPKFDSYVEKIKIDKNSYLFEEEMKLN
;
A
#
# COMPACT_ATOMS: atom_id res chain seq x y z
N MET A 1 -22.02 -3.72 58.19
CA MET A 1 -20.81 -4.16 57.46
C MET A 1 -20.98 -5.48 56.68
N ARG A 2 -21.43 -6.60 57.27
CA ARG A 2 -21.54 -7.91 56.57
C ARG A 2 -22.37 -7.92 55.27
N LYS A 3 -23.54 -7.26 55.22
CA LYS A 3 -24.40 -7.21 54.00
C LYS A 3 -23.75 -6.47 52.80
N ALA A 4 -22.87 -5.50 53.06
CA ALA A 4 -22.15 -4.79 51.99
C ALA A 4 -21.05 -5.67 51.38
N TYR A 5 -20.39 -6.49 52.20
CA TYR A 5 -19.37 -7.44 51.78
C TYR A 5 -19.93 -8.53 50.86
N TYR A 6 -21.09 -9.11 51.18
CA TYR A 6 -21.73 -10.11 50.31
C TYR A 6 -22.17 -9.55 48.97
N LYS A 7 -22.68 -8.32 48.93
CA LYS A 7 -22.99 -7.64 47.67
C LYS A 7 -21.74 -7.40 46.83
N LEU A 8 -20.63 -6.97 47.45
CA LEU A 8 -19.35 -6.77 46.77
C LEU A 8 -18.80 -8.10 46.21
N LEU A 9 -18.85 -9.18 47.00
CA LEU A 9 -18.37 -10.49 46.60
C LEU A 9 -19.19 -11.10 45.45
N LEU A 10 -20.52 -10.95 45.48
CA LEU A 10 -21.38 -11.36 44.37
C LEU A 10 -21.04 -10.55 43.11
N LEU A 11 -20.86 -9.24 43.24
CA LEU A 11 -20.56 -8.36 42.11
C LEU A 11 -19.22 -8.74 41.47
N LEU A 12 -18.18 -8.99 42.28
CA LEU A 12 -16.87 -9.47 41.82
C LEU A 12 -16.97 -10.84 41.13
N PHE A 13 -17.73 -11.79 41.70
CA PHE A 13 -17.90 -13.12 41.12
C PHE A 13 -18.64 -13.08 39.78
N PHE A 14 -19.66 -12.23 39.67
CA PHE A 14 -20.35 -11.98 38.41
C PHE A 14 -19.40 -11.36 37.38
N GLN A 15 -18.65 -10.31 37.75
CA GLN A 15 -17.67 -9.67 36.87
C GLN A 15 -16.59 -10.65 36.37
N LEU A 16 -16.10 -11.54 37.23
CA LEU A 16 -15.10 -12.56 36.86
C LEU A 16 -15.63 -13.54 35.82
N ASN A 17 -16.85 -14.05 36.01
CA ASN A 17 -17.46 -14.99 35.06
C ASN A 17 -17.73 -14.34 33.69
N PHE A 18 -18.03 -13.04 33.67
CA PHE A 18 -18.18 -12.31 32.40
C PHE A 18 -16.85 -12.14 31.66
N ALA A 19 -15.79 -11.72 32.36
CA ALA A 19 -14.46 -11.56 31.77
C ALA A 19 -13.95 -12.89 31.20
N GLN A 20 -14.09 -14.00 31.93
CA GLN A 20 -13.68 -15.33 31.48
C GLN A 20 -14.44 -15.79 30.23
N ASN A 21 -15.76 -15.55 30.16
CA ASN A 21 -16.54 -15.88 28.96
C ASN A 21 -16.16 -15.03 27.75
N LEU A 22 -15.83 -13.74 27.97
CA LEU A 22 -15.34 -12.88 26.91
C LEU A 22 -13.99 -13.36 26.38
N ASP A 23 -13.04 -13.64 27.28
CA ASP A 23 -11.72 -14.14 26.91
C ASP A 23 -11.81 -15.42 26.08
N PHE A 24 -12.66 -16.35 26.50
CA PHE A 24 -12.89 -17.59 25.77
C PHE A 24 -13.41 -17.36 24.35
N GLU A 25 -14.38 -16.45 24.17
CA GLU A 25 -14.92 -16.15 22.84
C GLU A 25 -13.91 -15.40 21.96
N ILE A 26 -13.14 -14.46 22.51
CA ILE A 26 -12.05 -13.78 21.78
C ILE A 26 -11.02 -14.80 21.31
N GLU A 27 -10.56 -15.68 22.20
CA GLU A 27 -9.60 -16.72 21.84
C GLU A 27 -10.15 -17.66 20.76
N LYS A 28 -11.41 -18.06 20.88
CA LYS A 28 -12.08 -18.94 19.91
C LYS A 28 -12.15 -18.29 18.53
N ILE A 29 -12.55 -17.02 18.44
CA ILE A 29 -12.60 -16.27 17.18
C ILE A 29 -11.20 -16.05 16.62
N SER A 30 -10.24 -15.67 17.48
CA SER A 30 -8.86 -15.41 17.09
C SER A 30 -8.22 -16.66 16.47
N LYS A 31 -8.48 -17.84 17.04
CA LYS A 31 -8.05 -19.13 16.47
C LYS A 31 -8.71 -19.47 15.13
N GLN A 32 -9.89 -18.93 14.83
CA GLN A 32 -10.56 -19.17 13.54
C GLN A 32 -10.03 -18.27 12.43
N ILE A 33 -9.55 -17.07 12.76
CA ILE A 33 -8.88 -16.18 11.79
C ILE A 33 -7.38 -16.44 11.69
N GLU A 34 -6.80 -17.20 12.64
CA GLU A 34 -5.39 -17.54 12.67
C GLU A 34 -5.15 -18.95 12.10
N VAL A 35 -4.47 -19.02 10.96
CA VAL A 35 -4.06 -20.28 10.33
C VAL A 35 -2.54 -20.28 10.22
N ASN A 36 -1.89 -21.34 10.71
CA ASN A 36 -0.43 -21.48 10.71
C ASN A 36 0.33 -20.25 11.29
N LYS A 37 -0.20 -19.63 12.35
CA LYS A 37 0.32 -18.41 13.02
C LYS A 37 0.22 -17.11 12.21
N LYS A 38 -0.58 -17.09 11.15
CA LYS A 38 -0.85 -15.91 10.30
C LYS A 38 -2.34 -15.66 10.20
N ILE A 39 -2.72 -14.44 9.84
CA ILE A 39 -4.13 -14.03 9.78
C ILE A 39 -4.73 -14.29 8.40
N GLU A 40 -5.93 -14.83 8.33
CA GLU A 40 -6.68 -14.97 7.08
C GLU A 40 -6.90 -13.62 6.39
N ILE A 41 -6.73 -13.54 5.07
CA ILE A 41 -6.86 -12.27 4.32
C ILE A 41 -8.28 -11.70 4.44
N ASP A 42 -9.26 -12.58 4.37
CA ASP A 42 -10.68 -12.25 4.45
C ASP A 42 -11.18 -12.16 5.90
N TYR A 43 -10.29 -11.92 6.88
CA TYR A 43 -10.60 -11.95 8.32
C TYR A 43 -11.81 -11.08 8.71
N ILE A 44 -12.06 -9.92 8.08
CA ILE A 44 -13.24 -9.11 8.40
C ILE A 44 -14.54 -9.87 8.10
N LYS A 45 -14.60 -10.59 6.96
CA LYS A 45 -15.77 -11.41 6.61
C LYS A 45 -15.94 -12.57 7.60
N ILE A 46 -14.82 -13.18 8.02
CA ILE A 46 -14.82 -14.24 9.03
C ILE A 46 -15.32 -13.66 10.37
N LEU A 47 -14.79 -12.52 10.81
CA LEU A 47 -15.23 -11.83 12.02
C LEU A 47 -16.73 -11.50 11.98
N ASP A 48 -17.26 -11.00 10.86
CA ASP A 48 -18.70 -10.79 10.70
C ASP A 48 -19.49 -12.09 10.84
N SER A 49 -19.06 -13.18 10.18
CA SER A 49 -19.74 -14.47 10.26
C SER A 49 -19.74 -15.04 11.68
N VAL A 50 -18.57 -15.12 12.31
CA VAL A 50 -18.38 -15.81 13.59
C VAL A 50 -18.98 -15.02 14.75
N VAL A 51 -18.86 -13.69 14.75
CA VAL A 51 -19.43 -12.84 15.80
C VAL A 51 -20.96 -12.85 15.75
N ASN A 52 -21.57 -12.98 14.58
CA ASN A 52 -23.03 -13.13 14.48
C ASN A 52 -23.53 -14.47 15.04
N LEU A 53 -22.69 -15.51 15.02
CA LEU A 53 -23.00 -16.84 15.52
C LEU A 53 -22.64 -17.04 17.01
N SER A 54 -21.81 -16.16 17.58
CA SER A 54 -21.34 -16.28 18.95
C SER A 54 -22.29 -15.62 19.96
N ASN A 55 -22.15 -16.01 21.24
CA ASN A 55 -22.92 -15.41 22.34
C ASN A 55 -22.53 -13.95 22.65
N ILE A 56 -21.56 -13.39 21.92
CA ILE A 56 -21.06 -12.03 22.14
C ILE A 56 -22.18 -10.99 22.02
N THR A 57 -23.12 -11.16 21.10
CA THR A 57 -24.31 -10.29 20.97
C THR A 57 -25.16 -10.22 22.24
N ASN A 58 -25.24 -11.31 23.00
CA ASN A 58 -25.94 -11.36 24.29
C ASN A 58 -25.10 -10.72 25.41
N LEU A 59 -23.77 -10.88 25.38
CA LEU A 59 -22.85 -10.27 26.33
C LEU A 59 -22.82 -8.74 26.23
N LYS A 60 -23.02 -8.15 25.03
CA LYS A 60 -23.11 -6.69 24.84
C LYS A 60 -24.17 -6.02 25.72
N LYS A 61 -25.25 -6.73 26.07
CA LYS A 61 -26.43 -6.17 26.76
C LYS A 61 -26.29 -6.08 28.28
N ILE A 62 -25.29 -6.75 28.88
CA ILE A 62 -25.33 -7.04 30.32
C ILE A 62 -24.38 -6.16 31.16
N ASN A 63 -23.20 -5.76 30.65
CA ASN A 63 -22.33 -4.79 31.33
C ASN A 63 -21.27 -4.19 30.38
N SER A 64 -21.60 -3.09 29.70
CA SER A 64 -20.76 -2.51 28.64
C SER A 64 -19.43 -1.94 29.13
N THR A 65 -19.34 -1.47 30.39
CA THR A 65 -18.12 -0.84 30.93
C THR A 65 -16.99 -1.84 31.18
N LEU A 66 -17.29 -2.94 31.87
CA LEU A 66 -16.28 -3.98 32.15
C LEU A 66 -15.82 -4.65 30.86
N TYR A 67 -16.77 -4.92 29.96
CA TYR A 67 -16.49 -5.54 28.67
C TYR A 67 -15.56 -4.66 27.83
N LYS A 68 -15.81 -3.35 27.81
CA LYS A 68 -14.94 -2.36 27.17
C LYS A 68 -13.53 -2.37 27.76
N SER A 69 -13.37 -2.37 29.09
CA SER A 69 -12.03 -2.37 29.70
C SER A 69 -11.23 -3.62 29.35
N THR A 70 -11.87 -4.80 29.35
CA THR A 70 -11.20 -6.05 28.96
C THR A 70 -10.78 -6.03 27.49
N LEU A 71 -11.64 -5.54 26.59
CA LEU A 71 -11.26 -5.41 25.18
C LEU A 71 -10.08 -4.47 24.97
N ILE A 72 -10.05 -3.32 25.67
CA ILE A 72 -8.94 -2.38 25.60
C ILE A 72 -7.64 -3.02 26.09
N GLU A 73 -7.68 -3.75 27.21
CA GLU A 73 -6.52 -4.49 27.73
C GLU A 73 -5.96 -5.48 26.70
N LYS A 74 -6.84 -6.16 25.95
CA LYS A 74 -6.45 -7.14 24.92
C LYS A 74 -5.86 -6.53 23.65
N LEU A 75 -5.97 -5.21 23.45
CA LEU A 75 -5.30 -4.54 22.33
C LEU A 75 -3.79 -4.51 22.52
N GLU A 76 -3.35 -4.49 23.78
CA GLU A 76 -1.95 -4.45 24.16
C GLU A 76 -1.50 -5.87 24.59
N ASN A 77 -0.27 -6.25 24.26
CA ASN A 77 0.37 -7.47 24.78
C ASN A 77 -0.24 -8.83 24.39
N ASN A 78 -1.00 -8.91 23.28
CA ASN A 78 -1.56 -10.16 22.79
C ASN A 78 -1.15 -10.44 21.33
N SER A 79 -1.50 -11.61 20.80
CA SER A 79 -1.29 -11.93 19.39
C SER A 79 -2.04 -10.93 18.49
N ASN A 80 -1.56 -10.74 17.26
CA ASN A 80 -2.21 -9.87 16.28
C ASN A 80 -3.67 -10.27 16.03
N SER A 81 -3.97 -11.57 16.01
CA SER A 81 -5.34 -12.12 15.86
C SER A 81 -6.26 -11.69 17.01
N VAL A 82 -5.77 -11.74 18.25
CA VAL A 82 -6.49 -11.26 19.44
C VAL A 82 -6.68 -9.75 19.41
N ALA A 83 -5.64 -8.99 19.07
CA ALA A 83 -5.73 -7.53 19.00
C ALA A 83 -6.76 -7.07 17.95
N LEU A 84 -6.75 -7.66 16.74
CA LEU A 84 -7.73 -7.35 15.69
C LEU A 84 -9.15 -7.77 16.09
N THR A 85 -9.31 -8.95 16.70
CA THR A 85 -10.62 -9.43 17.18
C THR A 85 -11.17 -8.49 18.25
N SER A 86 -10.35 -8.11 19.23
CA SER A 86 -10.73 -7.18 20.29
C SER A 86 -11.09 -5.81 19.75
N PHE A 87 -10.30 -5.26 18.82
CA PHE A 87 -10.60 -3.97 18.19
C PHE A 87 -11.92 -4.01 17.40
N TYR A 88 -12.15 -5.08 16.66
CA TYR A 88 -13.39 -5.29 15.93
C TYR A 88 -14.62 -5.33 16.86
N LEU A 89 -14.53 -6.08 17.96
CA LEU A 89 -15.60 -6.17 18.97
C LEU A 89 -15.82 -4.84 19.68
N LEU A 90 -14.76 -4.07 19.92
CA LEU A 90 -14.85 -2.77 20.52
C LEU A 90 -15.56 -1.76 19.61
N CYS A 91 -15.22 -1.73 18.32
CA CYS A 91 -15.90 -0.88 17.33
C CYS A 91 -17.39 -1.20 17.23
N GLU A 92 -17.74 -2.47 17.39
CA GLU A 92 -19.11 -2.96 17.36
C GLU A 92 -19.91 -2.56 18.63
N LEU A 93 -19.24 -2.36 19.77
CA LEU A 93 -19.87 -1.89 21.02
C LEU A 93 -19.98 -0.38 21.09
N ASN A 94 -18.88 0.30 20.76
CA ASN A 94 -18.74 1.74 20.86
C ASN A 94 -17.80 2.23 19.76
N ILE A 95 -18.41 2.72 18.69
CA ILE A 95 -17.68 3.19 17.53
C ILE A 95 -16.82 4.41 17.84
N SER A 96 -17.21 5.25 18.81
CA SER A 96 -16.44 6.42 19.23
C SER A 96 -15.13 6.03 19.90
N ASP A 97 -15.13 4.96 20.71
CA ASP A 97 -13.89 4.41 21.27
C ASP A 97 -13.00 3.81 20.19
N GLY A 98 -13.60 3.09 19.23
CA GLY A 98 -12.90 2.57 18.06
C GLY A 98 -12.20 3.68 17.26
N LYS A 99 -12.89 4.82 17.03
CA LYS A 99 -12.30 6.01 16.41
C LYS A 99 -11.09 6.51 17.20
N LYS A 100 -11.24 6.68 18.52
CA LYS A 100 -10.14 7.16 19.37
C LYS A 100 -8.92 6.24 19.31
N ILE A 101 -9.13 4.94 19.46
CA ILE A 101 -8.04 3.95 19.47
C ILE A 101 -7.34 3.87 18.11
N LEU A 102 -8.08 3.95 17.01
CA LEU A 102 -7.46 4.04 15.68
C LEU A 102 -6.58 5.28 15.58
N LEU A 103 -7.06 6.45 16.02
CA LEU A 103 -6.28 7.69 15.97
C LEU A 103 -5.01 7.60 16.84
N ASP A 104 -5.12 7.02 18.03
CA ASP A 104 -3.98 6.80 18.92
C ASP A 104 -2.95 5.78 18.34
N ASN A 105 -3.39 4.91 17.42
CA ASN A 105 -2.57 3.85 16.81
C ASN A 105 -2.33 4.02 15.31
N LEU A 106 -2.67 5.17 14.72
CA LEU A 106 -2.63 5.36 13.27
C LEU A 106 -1.23 5.10 12.69
N ASN A 107 -0.21 5.44 13.46
CA ASN A 107 1.20 5.24 13.11
C ASN A 107 1.82 3.99 13.75
N ASN A 108 1.03 3.10 14.36
CA ASN A 108 1.54 1.88 14.99
C ASN A 108 2.13 0.95 13.92
N GLN A 109 3.45 0.74 13.99
CA GLN A 109 4.25 0.01 13.00
C GLN A 109 4.35 -1.49 13.27
N THR A 110 3.67 -2.01 14.30
CA THR A 110 3.71 -3.45 14.62
C THR A 110 3.27 -4.26 13.39
N PRO A 111 4.12 -5.16 12.88
CA PRO A 111 3.80 -5.92 11.67
C PRO A 111 2.72 -6.97 11.94
N ILE A 112 1.83 -7.13 10.96
CA ILE A 112 0.80 -8.16 10.91
C ILE A 112 0.97 -8.95 9.63
N GLU A 113 1.20 -10.25 9.78
CA GLU A 113 1.34 -11.19 8.68
C GLU A 113 0.00 -11.85 8.36
N PHE A 114 -0.31 -11.93 7.07
CA PHE A 114 -1.50 -12.62 6.57
C PHE A 114 -1.12 -13.86 5.76
N ASN A 115 -2.05 -14.83 5.69
CA ASN A 115 -1.94 -16.04 4.89
C ASN A 115 -2.14 -15.73 3.40
N PHE A 116 -1.12 -15.14 2.78
CA PHE A 116 -1.07 -14.92 1.34
C PHE A 116 0.32 -15.22 0.82
N ASP A 117 0.57 -16.45 0.36
CA ASP A 117 1.84 -16.92 -0.23
C ASP A 117 3.12 -16.39 0.47
N ASP A 118 3.04 -16.12 1.77
CA ASP A 118 4.06 -15.46 2.61
C ASP A 118 4.42 -13.99 2.31
N PHE A 119 3.73 -13.29 1.39
CA PHE A 119 4.11 -11.94 0.95
C PHE A 119 3.28 -10.78 1.52
N TYR A 120 2.15 -11.05 2.19
CA TYR A 120 1.29 -9.98 2.67
C TYR A 120 1.55 -9.64 4.14
N ILE A 121 2.23 -8.51 4.34
CA ILE A 121 2.48 -7.90 5.65
C ILE A 121 1.92 -6.49 5.63
N THR A 122 1.15 -6.14 6.65
CA THR A 122 0.67 -4.77 6.91
C THR A 122 1.03 -4.35 8.34
N LYS A 123 0.66 -3.15 8.74
CA LYS A 123 0.91 -2.60 10.08
C LYS A 123 -0.39 -2.58 10.86
N LEU A 124 -0.29 -2.68 12.19
CA LEU A 124 -1.48 -2.68 13.07
C LEU A 124 -2.36 -1.45 12.87
N GLY A 125 -1.78 -0.25 12.76
CA GLY A 125 -2.55 0.96 12.48
C GLY A 125 -3.32 0.89 11.16
N ASP A 126 -2.66 0.41 10.11
CA ASP A 126 -3.27 0.23 8.79
C ASP A 126 -4.37 -0.85 8.80
N ALA A 127 -4.21 -1.92 9.58
CA ALA A 127 -5.20 -2.99 9.71
C ALA A 127 -6.47 -2.56 10.46
N TYR A 128 -6.39 -1.59 11.36
CA TYR A 128 -7.56 -1.05 12.06
C TYR A 128 -8.47 -0.19 11.18
N ILE A 129 -7.92 0.50 10.18
CA ILE A 129 -8.68 1.35 9.24
C ILE A 129 -9.85 0.59 8.57
N PRO A 130 -9.63 -0.54 7.87
CA PRO A 130 -10.70 -1.25 7.18
C PRO A 130 -11.74 -1.85 8.14
N ILE A 131 -11.35 -2.26 9.35
CA ILE A 131 -12.28 -2.73 10.39
C ILE A 131 -13.27 -1.63 10.76
N LEU A 132 -12.75 -0.44 11.10
CA LEU A 132 -13.60 0.67 11.54
C LEU A 132 -14.49 1.19 10.40
N ILE A 133 -13.96 1.27 9.18
CA ILE A 133 -14.75 1.64 7.99
C ILE A 133 -15.90 0.65 7.76
N ALA A 134 -15.64 -0.66 7.88
CA ALA A 134 -16.69 -1.68 7.74
C ALA A 134 -17.81 -1.50 8.77
N LYS A 135 -17.45 -1.16 10.02
CA LYS A 135 -18.42 -0.90 11.11
C LYS A 135 -19.22 0.38 10.89
N LEU A 136 -18.55 1.47 10.53
CA LEU A 136 -19.22 2.74 10.23
C LEU A 136 -20.24 2.57 9.11
N ARG A 137 -19.88 1.85 8.04
CA ARG A 137 -20.77 1.54 6.92
C ARG A 137 -21.99 0.71 7.35
N LYS A 138 -21.80 -0.34 8.15
CA LYS A 138 -22.89 -1.19 8.66
C LYS A 138 -23.86 -0.42 9.56
N SER A 139 -23.36 0.57 10.30
CA SER A 139 -24.18 1.42 11.18
C SER A 139 -24.94 2.54 10.48
N ASN A 140 -24.82 2.69 9.15
CA ASN A 140 -25.35 3.84 8.39
C ASN A 140 -24.99 5.20 9.02
N SER A 141 -23.76 5.34 9.53
CA SER A 141 -23.32 6.58 10.16
C SER A 141 -23.24 7.70 9.13
N GLU A 142 -24.00 8.78 9.33
CA GLU A 142 -24.01 9.98 8.47
C GLU A 142 -22.62 10.62 8.31
N ASN A 143 -21.68 10.33 9.22
CA ASN A 143 -20.35 10.95 9.27
C ASN A 143 -19.22 10.00 8.79
N LEU A 144 -19.54 8.92 8.06
CA LEU A 144 -18.51 8.00 7.54
C LEU A 144 -17.55 8.75 6.60
N THR A 145 -18.08 9.49 5.62
CA THR A 145 -17.27 10.22 4.63
C THR A 145 -16.36 11.24 5.31
N GLU A 146 -16.91 12.08 6.19
CA GLU A 146 -16.14 13.08 6.94
C GLU A 146 -15.01 12.46 7.76
N PHE A 147 -15.26 11.30 8.37
CA PHE A 147 -14.27 10.62 9.19
C PHE A 147 -13.16 9.97 8.34
N VAL A 148 -13.51 9.39 7.19
CA VAL A 148 -12.53 8.86 6.23
C VAL A 148 -11.63 9.99 5.74
N GLU A 149 -12.21 11.10 5.28
CA GLU A 149 -11.45 12.27 4.85
C GLU A 149 -10.53 12.83 5.96
N TYR A 150 -11.01 12.82 7.21
CA TYR A 150 -10.21 13.24 8.36
C TYR A 150 -8.97 12.36 8.56
N ILE A 151 -9.13 11.03 8.53
CA ILE A 151 -7.99 10.11 8.65
C ILE A 151 -7.03 10.24 7.47
N GLU A 152 -7.56 10.32 6.26
CA GLU A 152 -6.74 10.49 5.05
C GLU A 152 -5.89 11.76 5.14
N LYS A 153 -6.48 12.88 5.58
CA LYS A 153 -5.75 14.12 5.86
C LYS A 153 -4.66 13.90 6.92
N LEU A 154 -4.95 13.20 8.01
CA LEU A 154 -3.93 12.90 9.03
C LEU A 154 -2.77 12.08 8.46
N ILE A 155 -3.05 11.00 7.73
CA ILE A 155 -2.02 10.16 7.10
C ILE A 155 -1.16 10.97 6.12
N LEU A 156 -1.81 11.80 5.32
CA LEU A 156 -1.16 12.58 4.28
C LEU A 156 -0.27 13.68 4.86
N HIS A 157 -0.80 14.48 5.78
CA HIS A 157 -0.11 15.65 6.35
C HIS A 157 0.88 15.29 7.46
N ASP A 158 0.70 14.16 8.16
CA ASP A 158 1.70 13.68 9.10
C ASP A 158 2.88 13.07 8.33
N VAL A 159 3.98 13.80 8.26
CA VAL A 159 5.20 13.35 7.58
C VAL A 159 5.73 12.05 8.21
N ASN A 160 5.54 11.81 9.50
CA ASN A 160 5.98 10.58 10.15
C ASN A 160 5.07 9.38 9.91
N SER A 161 3.91 9.58 9.29
CA SER A 161 3.06 8.46 8.91
C SER A 161 3.73 7.60 7.86
N ASN A 162 3.87 6.32 8.19
CA ASN A 162 4.37 5.25 7.32
C ASN A 162 3.23 4.33 6.83
N SER A 163 1.99 4.84 6.82
CA SER A 163 0.82 4.09 6.38
C SER A 163 0.94 3.66 4.91
N CYS A 164 0.50 2.44 4.60
CA CYS A 164 0.46 1.95 3.22
C CYS A 164 -0.54 2.71 2.32
N TYR A 165 -1.55 3.36 2.92
CA TYR A 165 -2.53 4.18 2.21
C TYR A 165 -1.92 5.47 1.63
N LYS A 166 -0.80 5.94 2.19
CA LYS A 166 -0.23 7.25 1.86
C LYS A 166 0.16 7.40 0.39
N ASN A 167 0.71 6.36 -0.24
CA ASN A 167 1.01 6.41 -1.68
C ASN A 167 -0.26 6.62 -2.52
N GLY A 168 -1.37 5.98 -2.15
CA GLY A 168 -2.66 6.18 -2.81
C GLY A 168 -3.15 7.63 -2.70
N LEU A 169 -3.10 8.18 -1.48
CA LEU A 169 -3.50 9.56 -1.21
C LEU A 169 -2.64 10.58 -1.99
N ILE A 170 -1.32 10.37 -2.04
CA ILE A 170 -0.41 11.23 -2.80
C ILE A 170 -0.72 11.17 -4.31
N LYS A 171 -1.07 9.99 -4.84
CA LYS A 171 -1.41 9.81 -6.25
C LYS A 171 -2.61 10.67 -6.65
N GLU A 172 -3.61 10.73 -5.76
CA GLU A 172 -4.91 11.38 -5.94
C GLU A 172 -4.88 12.89 -5.70
N LEU A 173 -3.86 13.42 -5.02
CA LEU A 173 -3.70 14.87 -4.82
C LEU A 173 -3.77 15.64 -6.12
N GLU A 174 -4.42 16.81 -6.12
CA GLU A 174 -4.40 17.69 -7.29
C GLU A 174 -3.02 18.33 -7.49
N GLU A 175 -2.68 18.61 -8.75
CA GLU A 175 -1.44 19.26 -9.15
C GLU A 175 -1.61 20.79 -9.09
N ASN A 176 -1.50 21.36 -7.90
CA ASN A 176 -1.65 22.79 -7.63
C ASN A 176 -0.56 23.31 -6.66
N ILE A 177 -0.41 24.64 -6.59
CA ILE A 177 0.65 25.28 -5.80
C ILE A 177 0.57 24.91 -4.31
N ASP A 178 -0.64 24.72 -3.78
CA ASP A 178 -0.88 24.43 -2.37
C ASP A 178 -0.36 23.05 -1.97
N ASN A 179 -0.48 22.08 -2.89
CA ASN A 179 -0.01 20.71 -2.68
C ASN A 179 1.48 20.52 -2.98
N TYR A 180 2.09 21.42 -3.77
CA TYR A 180 3.48 21.30 -4.21
C TYR A 180 4.46 21.17 -3.03
N GLU A 181 4.37 22.08 -2.04
CA GLU A 181 5.29 22.09 -0.89
C GLU A 181 5.15 20.83 -0.02
N LEU A 182 3.92 20.35 0.18
CA LEU A 182 3.66 19.10 0.90
C LEU A 182 4.29 17.91 0.18
N ILE A 183 4.04 17.77 -1.13
CA ILE A 183 4.58 16.68 -1.95
C ILE A 183 6.11 16.72 -1.94
N ARG A 184 6.70 17.91 -2.11
CA ARG A 184 8.15 18.12 -2.10
C ARG A 184 8.77 17.71 -0.76
N LYS A 185 8.14 18.09 0.35
CA LYS A 185 8.55 17.70 1.70
C LYS A 185 8.54 16.17 1.87
N ILE A 186 7.46 15.51 1.47
CA ILE A 186 7.33 14.05 1.56
C ILE A 186 8.39 13.33 0.70
N ALA A 187 8.60 13.80 -0.54
CA ALA A 187 9.60 13.25 -1.46
C ALA A 187 11.04 13.37 -0.93
N THR A 188 11.33 14.46 -0.21
CA THR A 188 12.67 14.71 0.33
C THR A 188 12.93 13.95 1.63
N GLU A 189 11.99 13.98 2.58
CA GLU A 189 12.22 13.50 3.95
C GLU A 189 11.93 12.00 4.11
N LYS A 190 10.91 11.47 3.43
CA LYS A 190 10.45 10.08 3.61
C LYS A 190 10.61 9.22 2.38
N LYS A 191 10.84 9.86 1.22
CA LYS A 191 11.06 9.22 -0.07
C LYS A 191 9.94 8.25 -0.48
N PHE A 192 8.68 8.58 -0.18
CA PHE A 192 7.54 7.80 -0.67
C PHE A 192 7.56 7.75 -2.20
N PRO A 193 7.50 6.57 -2.83
CA PRO A 193 7.61 6.44 -4.28
C PRO A 193 6.71 7.36 -5.09
N GLU A 194 5.43 7.44 -4.73
CA GLU A 194 4.46 8.23 -5.48
C GLU A 194 4.72 9.75 -5.36
N SER A 195 5.30 10.19 -4.23
CA SER A 195 5.61 11.61 -4.04
C SER A 195 6.63 12.14 -5.03
N LEU A 196 7.64 11.35 -5.42
CA LEU A 196 8.59 11.77 -6.44
C LEU A 196 7.93 11.88 -7.82
N ILE A 197 7.12 10.88 -8.18
CA ILE A 197 6.42 10.85 -9.47
C ILE A 197 5.46 12.03 -9.58
N LYS A 198 4.74 12.33 -8.48
CA LYS A 198 3.82 13.46 -8.40
C LYS A 198 4.55 14.80 -8.44
N LEU A 199 5.67 14.93 -7.71
CA LEU A 199 6.52 16.13 -7.72
C LEU A 199 7.03 16.44 -9.12
N ALA A 200 7.48 15.42 -9.86
CA ALA A 200 8.01 15.60 -11.21
C ALA A 200 7.00 16.19 -12.18
N LYS A 201 5.69 16.03 -11.97
CA LYS A 201 4.68 16.63 -12.84
C LYS A 201 4.67 18.16 -12.82
N TYR A 202 5.17 18.79 -11.76
CA TYR A 202 5.34 20.25 -11.70
C TYR A 202 6.51 20.75 -12.55
N GLN A 203 7.43 19.87 -12.96
CA GLN A 203 8.58 20.18 -13.81
C GLN A 203 9.44 21.35 -13.30
N ASN A 204 9.52 21.51 -11.98
CA ASN A 204 10.35 22.56 -11.38
C ASN A 204 11.83 22.13 -11.41
N LYS A 205 12.68 22.92 -12.07
CA LYS A 205 14.12 22.64 -12.21
C LYS A 205 14.85 22.52 -10.86
N ASN A 206 14.33 23.17 -9.81
CA ASN A 206 14.92 23.08 -8.47
C ASN A 206 14.76 21.68 -7.83
N ASP A 207 13.87 20.84 -8.36
CA ASP A 207 13.61 19.49 -7.85
C ASP A 207 14.42 18.40 -8.57
N LEU A 208 15.23 18.77 -9.58
CA LEU A 208 16.10 17.81 -10.29
C LEU A 208 17.06 17.09 -9.33
N SER A 209 17.54 17.78 -8.30
CA SER A 209 18.39 17.19 -7.25
C SER A 209 17.67 16.10 -6.43
N ILE A 210 16.36 16.24 -6.22
CA ILE A 210 15.53 15.25 -5.53
C ILE A 210 15.41 14.00 -6.41
N ILE A 211 15.13 14.17 -7.72
CA ILE A 211 15.07 13.05 -8.68
C ILE A 211 16.42 12.32 -8.73
N LEU A 212 17.53 13.04 -8.77
CA LEU A 212 18.87 12.48 -8.76
C LEU A 212 19.11 11.57 -7.54
N SER A 213 18.66 11.97 -6.35
CA SER A 213 18.85 11.20 -5.12
C SER A 213 18.19 9.82 -5.12
N TYR A 214 17.19 9.58 -5.98
CA TYR A 214 16.54 8.27 -6.10
C TYR A 214 17.37 7.25 -6.88
N PHE A 215 18.40 7.70 -7.62
CA PHE A 215 19.36 6.84 -8.31
C PHE A 215 20.57 6.45 -7.46
N GLU A 216 20.63 6.90 -6.20
CA GLU A 216 21.65 6.51 -5.23
C GLU A 216 21.41 5.10 -4.67
N ASN A 217 20.17 4.60 -4.73
CA ASN A 217 19.79 3.26 -4.30
C ASN A 217 19.04 2.52 -5.43
N GLU A 218 19.42 1.26 -5.69
CA GLU A 218 18.82 0.42 -6.72
C GLU A 218 17.33 0.14 -6.47
N ASP A 219 16.91 0.06 -5.21
CA ASP A 219 15.51 -0.19 -4.84
C ASP A 219 14.60 0.97 -5.23
N THR A 220 15.15 2.19 -5.33
CA THR A 220 14.39 3.41 -5.60
C THR A 220 14.54 3.94 -7.02
N GLU A 221 15.53 3.48 -7.78
CA GLU A 221 15.85 4.03 -9.10
C GLU A 221 14.70 3.86 -10.12
N THR A 222 13.86 2.83 -9.95
CA THR A 222 12.68 2.61 -10.80
C THR A 222 11.68 3.76 -10.66
N TYR A 223 11.53 4.33 -9.47
CA TYR A 223 10.70 5.51 -9.25
C TYR A 223 11.36 6.78 -9.81
N GLY A 224 12.69 6.85 -9.76
CA GLY A 224 13.47 7.87 -10.49
C GLY A 224 13.18 7.87 -11.99
N LEU A 225 13.17 6.70 -12.63
CA LEU A 225 12.80 6.58 -14.05
C LEU A 225 11.35 7.02 -14.33
N LEU A 226 10.40 6.64 -13.46
CA LEU A 226 9.00 7.06 -13.60
C LEU A 226 8.84 8.58 -13.44
N ALA A 227 9.63 9.21 -12.57
CA ALA A 227 9.67 10.66 -12.43
C ALA A 227 10.23 11.34 -13.69
N ILE A 228 11.29 10.79 -14.30
CA ILE A 228 11.84 11.29 -15.58
C ILE A 228 10.79 11.26 -16.70
N GLN A 229 9.91 10.25 -16.74
CA GLN A 229 8.81 10.22 -17.71
C GLN A 229 7.82 11.37 -17.54
N LYS A 230 7.74 11.99 -16.36
CA LYS A 230 6.89 13.18 -16.09
C LYS A 230 7.65 14.50 -16.28
N PHE A 231 8.97 14.47 -16.09
CA PHE A 231 9.86 15.60 -16.29
C PHE A 231 11.12 15.19 -17.08
N PRO A 232 11.00 15.04 -18.41
CA PRO A 232 12.12 14.61 -19.24
C PRO A 232 13.09 15.78 -19.47
N ASP A 233 14.02 15.96 -18.53
CA ASP A 233 15.11 16.94 -18.64
C ASP A 233 16.38 16.24 -19.17
N SER A 234 17.06 16.87 -20.14
CA SER A 234 18.25 16.29 -20.79
C SER A 234 19.40 16.04 -19.81
N SER A 235 19.49 16.80 -18.72
CA SER A 235 20.50 16.56 -17.66
C SER A 235 20.33 15.20 -16.96
N LEU A 236 19.12 14.62 -16.99
CA LEU A 236 18.81 13.33 -16.38
C LEU A 236 19.04 12.14 -17.32
N TYR A 237 19.28 12.37 -18.62
CA TYR A 237 19.39 11.31 -19.62
C TYR A 237 20.48 10.28 -19.30
N ASN A 238 21.64 10.74 -18.83
CA ASN A 238 22.77 9.89 -18.46
C ASN A 238 22.41 8.86 -17.38
N LEU A 239 21.44 9.16 -16.50
CA LEU A 239 20.95 8.23 -15.49
C LEU A 239 20.17 7.08 -16.13
N VAL A 240 19.31 7.39 -17.10
CA VAL A 240 18.53 6.40 -17.87
C VAL A 240 19.47 5.43 -18.58
N VAL A 241 20.50 5.97 -19.24
CA VAL A 241 21.54 5.18 -19.90
C VAL A 241 22.31 4.31 -18.91
N LYS A 242 22.67 4.86 -17.74
CA LYS A 242 23.36 4.10 -16.67
C LYS A 242 22.52 2.92 -16.21
N VAL A 243 21.23 3.12 -15.93
CA VAL A 243 20.31 2.04 -15.53
C VAL A 243 20.16 1.01 -16.65
N PHE A 244 19.98 1.44 -17.91
CA PHE A 244 19.94 0.52 -19.05
C PHE A 244 21.21 -0.35 -19.11
N LYS A 245 22.40 0.26 -19.02
CA LYS A 245 23.68 -0.45 -19.12
C LYS A 245 23.88 -1.44 -17.97
N LYS A 246 23.37 -1.10 -16.78
CA LYS A 246 23.39 -1.98 -15.61
C LYS A 246 22.49 -3.19 -15.83
N GLU A 247 21.20 -2.98 -16.09
CA GLU A 247 20.23 -4.05 -16.37
C GLU A 247 20.64 -4.91 -17.57
N TRP A 248 21.29 -4.31 -18.57
CA TRP A 248 21.77 -5.05 -19.73
C TRP A 248 22.81 -6.12 -19.36
N LYS A 249 23.60 -5.89 -18.31
CA LYS A 249 24.61 -6.85 -17.84
C LYS A 249 24.03 -7.90 -16.88
N ASP A 250 22.82 -7.68 -16.36
CA ASP A 250 22.19 -8.60 -15.42
C ASP A 250 21.86 -9.94 -16.11
N LYS A 251 22.01 -11.02 -15.34
CA LYS A 251 21.66 -12.39 -15.71
C LYS A 251 20.15 -12.61 -15.64
N TYR A 252 19.46 -11.95 -14.71
CA TYR A 252 18.03 -12.07 -14.49
C TYR A 252 17.25 -10.94 -15.19
N TYR A 253 16.04 -11.25 -15.67
CA TYR A 253 15.19 -10.26 -16.34
C TYR A 253 14.18 -9.69 -15.36
N ASN A 254 14.37 -8.42 -15.00
CA ASN A 254 13.30 -7.63 -14.39
C ASN A 254 12.39 -7.07 -15.50
N TYR A 255 11.35 -7.82 -15.88
CA TYR A 255 10.44 -7.42 -16.96
C TYR A 255 9.74 -6.07 -16.71
N PRO A 256 9.20 -5.79 -15.50
CA PRO A 256 8.63 -4.46 -15.19
C PRO A 256 9.63 -3.32 -15.41
N LYS A 257 10.88 -3.50 -14.97
CA LYS A 257 11.91 -2.47 -15.09
C LYS A 257 12.33 -2.21 -16.54
N TRP A 258 12.46 -3.26 -17.36
CA TRP A 258 12.74 -3.09 -18.80
C TRP A 258 11.65 -2.28 -19.52
N ARG A 259 10.37 -2.49 -19.17
CA ARG A 259 9.27 -1.68 -19.72
C ARG A 259 9.43 -0.20 -19.37
N ILE A 260 9.75 0.08 -18.09
CA ILE A 260 9.97 1.44 -17.61
C ILE A 260 11.18 2.07 -18.30
N ILE A 261 12.29 1.35 -18.46
CA ILE A 261 13.49 1.86 -19.14
C ILE A 261 13.18 2.23 -20.59
N PHE A 262 12.57 1.35 -21.38
CA PHE A 262 12.26 1.65 -22.78
C PHE A 262 11.27 2.79 -22.92
N LYS A 263 10.22 2.83 -22.08
CA LYS A 263 9.27 3.96 -22.02
C LYS A 263 9.96 5.27 -21.62
N THR A 264 10.98 5.21 -20.77
CA THR A 264 11.74 6.42 -20.38
C THR A 264 12.62 6.90 -21.53
N LEU A 265 13.28 5.99 -22.25
CA LEU A 265 14.11 6.32 -23.41
C LEU A 265 13.33 7.01 -24.54
N THR A 266 12.04 6.71 -24.71
CA THR A 266 11.22 7.38 -25.75
C THR A 266 11.01 8.88 -25.50
N PHE A 267 11.26 9.38 -24.29
CA PHE A 267 11.23 10.82 -24.01
C PHE A 267 12.51 11.56 -24.42
N PHE A 268 13.53 10.85 -24.93
CA PHE A 268 14.80 11.42 -25.37
C PHE A 268 15.10 11.10 -26.85
N PRO A 269 14.27 11.62 -27.79
CA PRO A 269 14.35 11.29 -29.21
C PRO A 269 15.48 12.03 -29.95
N ASP A 270 16.12 13.01 -29.30
CA ASP A 270 17.26 13.76 -29.84
C ASP A 270 18.61 13.13 -29.46
N GLU A 271 18.61 12.22 -28.48
CA GLU A 271 19.83 11.59 -27.99
C GLU A 271 20.25 10.44 -28.90
N LYS A 272 21.40 10.61 -29.56
CA LYS A 272 21.95 9.58 -30.47
C LYS A 272 22.09 8.23 -29.78
N GLU A 273 22.52 8.22 -28.51
CA GLU A 273 22.71 6.98 -27.76
C GLU A 273 21.39 6.21 -27.59
N THR A 274 20.21 6.87 -27.61
CA THR A 274 18.91 6.19 -27.53
C THR A 274 18.73 5.24 -28.72
N PHE A 275 19.09 5.70 -29.91
CA PHE A 275 19.05 4.89 -31.13
C PHE A 275 20.04 3.73 -31.07
N ASP A 276 21.25 3.97 -30.55
CA ASP A 276 22.26 2.92 -30.36
C ASP A 276 21.76 1.83 -29.39
N LEU A 277 21.06 2.20 -28.32
CA LEU A 277 20.45 1.27 -27.37
C LEU A 277 19.28 0.48 -27.99
N PHE A 278 18.45 1.11 -28.81
CA PHE A 278 17.37 0.45 -29.54
C PHE A 278 17.93 -0.54 -30.56
N ASP A 279 18.93 -0.13 -31.34
CA ASP A 279 19.64 -0.97 -32.29
C ASP A 279 20.29 -2.18 -31.61
N LYS A 280 20.95 -1.96 -30.48
CA LYS A 280 21.55 -3.02 -29.67
C LYS A 280 20.50 -4.03 -29.20
N THR A 281 19.30 -3.55 -28.85
CA THR A 281 18.18 -4.38 -28.41
C THR A 281 17.68 -5.30 -29.52
N ILE A 282 17.38 -4.76 -30.71
CA ILE A 282 16.82 -5.53 -31.82
C ILE A 282 17.84 -6.44 -32.51
N LYS A 283 19.15 -6.16 -32.37
CA LYS A 283 20.26 -6.93 -32.94
C LYS A 283 20.83 -8.00 -31.99
N VAL A 284 20.29 -8.14 -30.77
CA VAL A 284 20.83 -9.10 -29.80
C VAL A 284 20.67 -10.54 -30.30
N LYS A 285 21.72 -11.35 -30.17
CA LYS A 285 21.79 -12.71 -30.75
C LYS A 285 20.91 -13.72 -30.03
N ASN A 286 20.76 -13.59 -28.71
CA ASN A 286 19.94 -14.52 -27.93
C ASN A 286 18.46 -14.31 -28.30
N LYS A 287 17.83 -15.34 -28.87
CA LYS A 287 16.45 -15.28 -29.39
C LYS A 287 15.44 -14.85 -28.32
N PHE A 288 15.48 -15.49 -27.15
CA PHE A 288 14.58 -15.19 -26.04
C PHE A 288 14.72 -13.73 -25.56
N ARG A 289 15.96 -13.29 -25.34
CA ARG A 289 16.28 -11.90 -24.98
C ARG A 289 15.79 -10.91 -26.04
N LYS A 290 16.05 -11.21 -27.31
CA LYS A 290 15.64 -10.38 -28.45
C LYS A 290 14.14 -10.20 -28.46
N GLU A 291 13.40 -11.30 -28.42
CA GLU A 291 11.94 -11.30 -28.48
C GLU A 291 11.33 -10.53 -27.31
N THR A 292 11.81 -10.81 -26.09
CA THR A 292 11.34 -10.16 -24.86
C THR A 292 11.61 -8.64 -24.88
N LEU A 293 12.86 -8.23 -25.11
CA LEU A 293 13.22 -6.82 -25.05
C LEU A 293 12.68 -6.03 -26.24
N SER A 294 12.66 -6.63 -27.44
CA SER A 294 12.08 -5.97 -28.62
C SER A 294 10.58 -5.77 -28.46
N ARG A 295 9.86 -6.68 -27.78
CA ARG A 295 8.44 -6.49 -27.45
C ARG A 295 8.23 -5.29 -26.52
N ASN A 296 8.99 -5.20 -25.44
CA ASN A 296 8.91 -4.05 -24.53
C ASN A 296 9.26 -2.73 -25.24
N LEU A 297 10.28 -2.73 -26.09
CA LEU A 297 10.66 -1.57 -26.91
C LEU A 297 9.54 -1.18 -27.89
N TYR A 298 8.95 -2.15 -28.59
CA TYR A 298 7.84 -1.90 -29.50
C TYR A 298 6.65 -1.27 -28.78
N ILE A 299 6.25 -1.82 -27.63
CA ILE A 299 5.16 -1.28 -26.83
C ILE A 299 5.46 0.15 -26.37
N ALA A 300 6.70 0.42 -25.94
CA ALA A 300 7.11 1.77 -25.54
C ALA A 300 6.95 2.78 -26.69
N ILE A 301 7.39 2.43 -27.90
CA ILE A 301 7.28 3.29 -29.09
C ILE A 301 5.82 3.51 -29.49
N ILE A 302 5.00 2.46 -29.50
CA ILE A 302 3.58 2.58 -29.88
C ILE A 302 2.81 3.43 -28.86
N LYS A 303 3.10 3.30 -27.56
CA LYS A 303 2.44 4.08 -26.51
C LYS A 303 2.94 5.51 -26.40
N ASN A 304 4.11 5.82 -26.94
CA ASN A 304 4.71 7.15 -26.94
C ASN A 304 5.20 7.49 -28.35
N PRO A 305 4.28 7.73 -29.30
CA PRO A 305 4.63 7.89 -30.70
C PRO A 305 5.52 9.11 -30.90
N ASN A 306 6.62 8.92 -31.62
CA ASN A 306 7.51 9.99 -32.05
C ASN A 306 8.02 9.65 -33.45
N PRO A 307 7.94 10.57 -34.44
CA PRO A 307 8.33 10.29 -35.82
C PRO A 307 9.77 9.79 -35.99
N LYS A 308 10.68 10.17 -35.07
CA LYS A 308 12.07 9.70 -35.11
C LYS A 308 12.19 8.20 -34.85
N PHE A 309 11.21 7.58 -34.22
CA PHE A 309 11.19 6.15 -33.91
C PHE A 309 10.38 5.30 -34.89
N ASP A 310 9.69 5.89 -35.87
CA ASP A 310 8.80 5.16 -36.79
C ASP A 310 9.52 4.00 -37.51
N SER A 311 10.77 4.21 -37.91
CA SER A 311 11.56 3.16 -38.57
C SER A 311 11.76 1.91 -37.69
N TYR A 312 11.67 2.02 -36.37
CA TYR A 312 11.78 0.88 -35.46
C TYR A 312 10.50 0.05 -35.40
N VAL A 313 9.33 0.66 -35.61
CA VAL A 313 8.04 -0.06 -35.64
C VAL A 313 8.06 -1.15 -36.71
N GLU A 314 8.68 -0.87 -37.86
CA GLU A 314 8.83 -1.82 -38.96
C GLU A 314 9.98 -2.82 -38.74
N LYS A 315 11.09 -2.38 -38.13
CA LYS A 315 12.26 -3.23 -37.89
C LYS A 315 12.03 -4.27 -36.80
N ILE A 316 11.18 -3.97 -35.83
CA ILE A 316 10.89 -4.88 -34.71
C ILE A 316 9.91 -5.95 -35.15
N LYS A 317 10.42 -7.18 -35.27
CA LYS A 317 9.61 -8.38 -35.56
C LYS A 317 9.23 -9.07 -34.26
N ILE A 318 7.97 -8.94 -33.86
CA ILE A 318 7.38 -9.59 -32.67
C ILE A 318 6.05 -10.25 -33.04
N ASP A 319 5.65 -11.26 -32.27
CA ASP A 319 4.31 -11.84 -32.36
C ASP A 319 3.28 -10.94 -31.65
N LYS A 320 2.46 -10.27 -32.45
CA LYS A 320 1.42 -9.33 -31.98
C LYS A 320 0.12 -10.04 -31.58
N ASN A 321 -0.03 -11.33 -31.88
CA ASN A 321 -1.24 -12.09 -31.60
C ASN A 321 -1.13 -12.91 -30.30
N SER A 322 -0.08 -12.70 -29.52
CA SER A 322 0.06 -13.35 -28.22
C SER A 322 -0.83 -12.68 -27.18
N TYR A 323 -1.53 -13.47 -26.36
CA TYR A 323 -2.33 -12.98 -25.23
C TYR A 323 -1.55 -12.01 -24.33
N LEU A 324 -0.27 -12.31 -24.08
CA LEU A 324 0.62 -11.45 -23.30
C LEU A 324 0.79 -10.06 -23.92
N PHE A 325 0.90 -9.96 -25.25
CA PHE A 325 1.01 -8.67 -25.94
C PHE A 325 -0.28 -7.85 -25.81
N GLU A 326 -1.45 -8.48 -25.96
CA GLU A 326 -2.74 -7.80 -25.82
C GLU A 326 -2.94 -7.24 -24.41
N GLU A 327 -2.64 -8.02 -23.37
CA GLU A 327 -2.71 -7.57 -21.98
C GLU A 327 -1.71 -6.44 -21.69
N GLU A 328 -0.48 -6.54 -22.21
CA GLU A 328 0.52 -5.48 -22.07
C GLU A 328 0.10 -4.17 -22.76
N MET A 329 -0.62 -4.25 -23.88
CA MET A 329 -1.16 -3.08 -24.56
C MET A 329 -2.26 -2.39 -23.75
N LYS A 330 -3.02 -3.10 -22.91
CA LYS A 330 -4.05 -2.52 -22.02
C LYS A 330 -3.49 -1.78 -20.80
N LEU A 331 -2.28 -2.10 -20.35
CA LEU A 331 -1.65 -1.50 -19.15
C LEU A 331 -1.03 -0.12 -19.45
N ASN A 332 -1.58 0.98 -18.92
CA ASN A 332 -1.13 2.36 -19.22
C ASN A 332 0.28 2.73 -18.69
#